data_AF-A0A832H009-F1
#
_entry.id   AF-A0A832H009-F1
#
_cell.length_a   1.000
_cell.length_b   1.000
_cell.length_c   1.000
_cell.angle_alpha   90.00
_cell.angle_beta   90.00
_cell.angle_gamma   90.00
#
_symmetry.space_group_name_H-M   'P 1'
#
loop_
_entity.id
_entity.type
_entity.pdbx_description
1 polymer ?
#
loop_
_entity_poly.entity_id
_entity_poly.type
_entity_poly.pdbx_seq_one_letter_code
_entity_poly.pdbx_strand_id
1 'polypeptide(L)'
;MFFRVARKYLSKARDVDVVVMLDDLTLVDGDAPLAYREPEGSEWGKQRLPNEALERAKLANEKFLEEKLKNGRYSEVFLAMGKQYAKALPDLAKFGVKVVFPTSGGPGPKAQALKRWLTGGENKP
;
A
#
# COMPACT_ATOMS: atom_id res chain seq x y z
N MET A 1 -0.40 -6.29 11.35
CA MET A 1 -0.50 -5.08 12.20
C MET A 1 -1.12 -3.88 11.49
N PHE A 2 -0.66 -3.48 10.30
CA PHE A 2 -1.23 -2.36 9.55
C PHE A 2 -2.75 -2.51 9.30
N PHE A 3 -3.20 -3.71 8.97
CA PHE A 3 -4.63 -4.03 8.87
C PHE A 3 -5.43 -3.68 10.13
N ARG A 4 -4.89 -3.94 11.34
CA ARG A 4 -5.57 -3.59 12.60
C ARG A 4 -5.72 -2.07 12.76
N VAL A 5 -4.73 -1.30 12.30
CA VAL A 5 -4.80 0.16 12.29
C VAL A 5 -5.81 0.65 11.26
N ALA A 6 -5.71 0.18 10.01
CA ALA A 6 -6.66 0.51 8.95
C ALA A 6 -8.10 0.21 9.39
N ARG A 7 -8.39 -1.01 9.86
CA ARG A 7 -9.73 -1.39 10.36
C ARG A 7 -10.27 -0.46 11.46
N LYS A 8 -9.40 0.07 12.32
CA LYS A 8 -9.82 0.93 13.45
C LYS A 8 -9.99 2.40 13.07
N TYR A 9 -9.23 2.90 12.09
CA TYR A 9 -9.12 4.34 11.83
C TYR A 9 -9.51 4.76 10.41
N LEU A 10 -9.66 3.83 9.46
CA LEU A 10 -10.00 4.17 8.07
C LEU A 10 -11.35 4.88 7.97
N SER A 11 -12.34 4.50 8.78
CA SER A 11 -13.64 5.19 8.85
C SER A 11 -13.55 6.65 9.35
N LYS A 12 -12.41 7.06 9.88
CA LYS A 12 -12.14 8.45 10.28
C LYS A 12 -11.45 9.26 9.20
N ALA A 13 -10.87 8.60 8.21
CA ALA A 13 -10.30 9.26 7.05
C ALA A 13 -11.44 9.75 6.13
N ARG A 14 -11.27 10.91 5.52
CA ARG A 14 -12.14 11.44 4.47
C ARG A 14 -11.36 11.47 3.18
N ASP A 15 -12.05 11.21 2.06
CA ASP A 15 -11.48 11.33 0.71
C ASP A 15 -10.24 10.44 0.50
N VAL A 16 -10.27 9.23 1.05
CA VAL A 16 -9.20 8.23 0.91
C VAL A 16 -9.74 6.99 0.19
N ASP A 17 -9.07 6.63 -0.89
CA ASP A 17 -9.23 5.33 -1.51
C ASP A 17 -8.21 4.34 -0.94
N VAL A 18 -8.59 3.07 -0.86
CA VAL A 18 -7.72 1.98 -0.43
C VAL A 18 -7.36 1.13 -1.63
N VAL A 19 -6.08 0.82 -1.74
CA VAL A 19 -5.56 -0.18 -2.68
C VAL A 19 -4.85 -1.25 -1.87
N VAL A 20 -5.09 -2.51 -2.21
CA VAL A 20 -4.52 -3.67 -1.53
C VAL A 20 -3.59 -4.40 -2.50
N MET A 21 -2.41 -4.79 -2.00
CA MET A 21 -1.52 -5.70 -2.71
C MET A 21 -1.81 -7.12 -2.25
N LEU A 22 -2.08 -8.02 -3.18
CA LEU A 22 -2.31 -9.44 -2.92
C LEU A 22 -0.98 -10.21 -2.83
N ASP A 23 -1.04 -11.48 -2.42
CA ASP A 23 0.14 -12.33 -2.28
C ASP A 23 0.84 -12.63 -3.61
N ASP A 24 0.12 -12.53 -4.73
CA ASP A 24 0.68 -12.60 -6.10
C ASP A 24 1.26 -11.26 -6.59
N LEU A 25 1.39 -10.27 -5.70
CA LEU A 25 1.91 -8.93 -5.92
C LEU A 25 1.06 -8.02 -6.81
N THR A 26 -0.16 -8.43 -7.16
CA THR A 26 -1.10 -7.59 -7.92
C THR A 26 -1.79 -6.56 -7.02
N LEU A 27 -2.11 -5.40 -7.58
CA LEU A 27 -2.90 -4.37 -6.93
C LEU A 27 -4.38 -4.49 -7.29
N VAL A 28 -5.23 -4.28 -6.28
CA VAL A 28 -6.69 -4.24 -6.43
C VAL A 28 -7.27 -3.13 -5.57
N ASP A 29 -8.45 -2.63 -5.95
CA ASP A 29 -9.21 -1.71 -5.12
C ASP A 29 -9.67 -2.36 -3.81
N GLY A 30 -9.79 -1.56 -2.75
CA GLY A 30 -10.11 -2.05 -1.41
C GLY A 30 -11.53 -2.61 -1.25
N ASP A 31 -12.41 -2.35 -2.20
CA ASP A 31 -13.77 -2.90 -2.29
C ASP A 31 -13.88 -4.09 -3.26
N ALA A 32 -12.78 -4.47 -3.93
CA ALA A 32 -12.77 -5.60 -4.84
C ALA A 32 -13.08 -6.91 -4.09
N PRO A 33 -13.99 -7.76 -4.62
CA PRO A 33 -14.26 -9.06 -4.02
C PRO A 33 -13.02 -9.95 -4.11
N LEU A 34 -12.53 -10.42 -2.95
CA LEU A 34 -11.37 -11.30 -2.88
C LEU A 34 -11.82 -12.74 -2.67
N ALA A 35 -11.47 -13.60 -3.63
CA ALA A 35 -11.53 -15.03 -3.43
C ALA A 35 -10.52 -15.43 -2.34
N TYR A 36 -10.94 -16.33 -1.45
CA TYR A 36 -10.02 -16.91 -0.49
C TYR A 36 -8.89 -17.62 -1.24
N ARG A 37 -7.65 -17.40 -0.80
CA ARG A 37 -6.46 -18.13 -1.23
C ARG A 37 -5.75 -18.65 0.00
N GLU A 38 -5.25 -19.88 -0.11
CA GLU A 38 -4.38 -20.42 0.92
C GLU A 38 -3.06 -19.64 0.92
N PRO A 39 -2.50 -19.35 2.10
CA PRO A 39 -1.20 -18.71 2.18
C PRO A 39 -0.13 -19.59 1.56
N GLU A 40 0.71 -19.00 0.70
CA GLU A 40 1.85 -19.71 0.13
C GLU A 40 3.00 -19.80 1.14
N GLY A 41 3.46 -21.03 1.40
CA GLY A 41 4.59 -21.32 2.29
C GLY A 41 4.19 -21.69 3.71
N SER A 42 5.19 -22.01 4.54
CA SER A 42 4.98 -22.48 5.92
C SER A 42 4.80 -21.36 6.94
N GLU A 43 5.16 -20.12 6.58
CA GLU A 43 5.11 -18.97 7.48
C GLU A 43 4.72 -17.67 6.77
N TRP A 44 3.78 -16.94 7.36
CA TRP A 44 3.35 -15.63 6.87
C TRP A 44 4.50 -14.63 6.85
N GLY A 45 4.71 -13.96 5.71
CA GLY A 45 5.65 -12.85 5.58
C GLY A 45 7.12 -13.25 5.38
N LYS A 46 7.45 -14.55 5.32
CA LYS A 46 8.78 -15.06 4.96
C LYS A 46 8.93 -15.45 3.48
N GLN A 47 7.92 -15.17 2.65
CA GLN A 47 7.97 -15.44 1.22
C GLN A 47 9.15 -14.68 0.59
N ARG A 48 10.03 -15.43 -0.09
CA ARG A 48 11.06 -14.83 -0.92
C ARG A 48 10.43 -14.47 -2.26
N LEU A 49 10.41 -13.19 -2.58
CA LEU A 49 9.92 -12.69 -3.86
C LEU A 49 11.08 -12.71 -4.86
N PRO A 50 11.10 -13.63 -5.85
CA PRO A 50 12.16 -13.66 -6.85
C PRO A 50 12.13 -12.38 -7.69
N ASN A 51 13.30 -11.92 -8.14
CA ASN A 51 13.42 -10.67 -8.89
C ASN A 51 12.52 -10.65 -10.14
N GLU A 52 12.41 -11.76 -10.86
CA GLU A 52 11.52 -11.86 -12.02
C GLU A 52 10.05 -11.62 -11.67
N ALA A 53 9.57 -12.12 -10.53
CA ALA A 53 8.20 -11.87 -10.07
C ALA A 53 8.01 -10.40 -9.70
N LEU A 54 9.00 -9.77 -9.07
CA LEU A 54 8.97 -8.33 -8.76
C LEU A 54 8.90 -7.49 -10.04
N GLU A 55 9.71 -7.78 -11.06
CA GLU A 55 9.70 -7.03 -12.32
C GLU A 55 8.37 -7.20 -13.08
N ARG A 56 7.83 -8.43 -13.14
CA ARG A 56 6.50 -8.66 -13.71
C ARG A 56 5.42 -7.90 -12.96
N ALA A 57 5.47 -7.91 -11.63
CA ALA A 57 4.52 -7.19 -10.79
C ALA A 57 4.60 -5.68 -11.00
N LYS A 58 5.81 -5.10 -11.12
CA LYS A 58 5.98 -3.66 -11.41
C LYS A 58 5.26 -3.24 -12.68
N LEU A 59 5.44 -3.99 -13.77
CA LEU A 59 4.81 -3.70 -15.06
C LEU A 59 3.27 -3.79 -14.97
N ALA A 60 2.75 -4.82 -14.31
CA ALA A 60 1.31 -4.98 -14.11
C ALA A 60 0.71 -3.85 -13.23
N ASN A 61 1.40 -3.54 -12.13
CA ASN A 61 0.97 -2.53 -11.16
C ASN A 61 1.11 -1.11 -11.72
N GLU A 62 2.04 -0.86 -12.63
CA GLU A 62 2.18 0.40 -13.34
C GLU A 62 0.92 0.76 -14.11
N LYS A 63 0.37 -0.17 -14.89
CA LYS A 63 -0.88 0.07 -15.62
C LYS A 63 -2.04 0.37 -14.68
N PHE A 64 -2.18 -0.41 -13.60
CA PHE A 64 -3.21 -0.17 -12.58
C PHE A 64 -3.10 1.23 -11.96
N LEU A 65 -1.87 1.62 -11.59
CA LEU A 65 -1.61 2.91 -10.95
C LEU A 65 -1.73 4.08 -11.92
N GLU A 66 -1.36 3.91 -13.19
CA GLU A 66 -1.63 4.88 -14.25
C GLU A 66 -3.12 5.17 -14.30
N GLU A 67 -3.96 4.15 -14.46
CA GLU A 67 -5.41 4.34 -14.53
C GLU A 67 -5.97 4.99 -13.26
N LYS A 68 -5.49 4.56 -12.08
CA LYS A 68 -5.94 5.10 -10.79
C LYS A 68 -5.54 6.58 -10.62
N LEU A 69 -4.28 6.93 -10.91
CA LEU A 69 -3.68 8.23 -10.58
C LEU A 69 -3.74 9.27 -11.72
N LYS A 70 -4.06 8.87 -12.96
CA LYS A 70 -4.04 9.72 -14.18
C LYS A 70 -4.75 11.05 -14.06
N ASN A 71 -5.85 11.11 -13.31
CA ASN A 71 -6.71 12.30 -13.26
C ASN A 71 -6.26 13.34 -12.22
N GLY A 72 -5.11 13.17 -11.57
CA GLY A 72 -4.59 14.12 -10.58
C GLY A 72 -5.47 14.27 -9.34
N ARG A 73 -6.37 13.32 -9.10
CA ARG A 73 -7.33 13.35 -7.97
C ARG A 73 -6.67 13.14 -6.60
N TYR A 74 -5.46 12.59 -6.59
CA TYR A 74 -4.74 12.25 -5.37
C TYR A 74 -3.53 13.17 -5.21
N SER A 75 -3.47 13.88 -4.10
CA SER A 75 -2.29 14.67 -3.74
C SER A 75 -1.19 13.82 -3.10
N GLU A 76 -1.55 12.68 -2.51
CA GLU A 76 -0.66 11.86 -1.70
C GLU A 76 -1.02 10.38 -1.73
N VAL A 77 0.00 9.51 -1.65
CA VAL A 77 -0.13 8.06 -1.49
C VAL A 77 0.65 7.62 -0.26
N PHE A 78 -0.01 6.95 0.68
CA PHE A 78 0.63 6.36 1.86
C PHE A 78 0.88 4.87 1.69
N LEU A 79 2.13 4.43 1.77
CA LEU A 79 2.50 3.02 1.60
C LEU A 79 2.55 2.29 2.95
N ALA A 80 1.47 1.57 3.28
CA ALA A 80 1.30 0.81 4.51
C ALA A 80 1.79 -0.66 4.45
N MET A 81 2.91 -0.93 3.76
CA MET A 81 3.42 -2.28 3.52
C MET A 81 4.91 -2.47 3.87
N GLY A 82 5.40 -3.71 3.86
CA GLY A 82 6.82 -4.01 4.08
C GLY A 82 7.71 -3.55 2.92
N LYS A 83 9.01 -3.30 3.19
CA LYS A 83 9.98 -2.88 2.16
C LYS A 83 10.10 -3.89 1.01
N GLN A 84 9.98 -5.18 1.30
CA GLN A 84 10.05 -6.23 0.27
C GLN A 84 8.91 -6.14 -0.74
N TYR A 85 7.68 -5.87 -0.29
CA TYR A 85 6.50 -5.74 -1.15
C TYR A 85 6.49 -4.41 -1.90
N ALA A 86 6.99 -3.33 -1.28
CA ALA A 86 7.12 -2.05 -1.96
C ALA A 86 8.03 -2.10 -3.19
N LYS A 87 8.94 -3.10 -3.29
CA LYS A 87 9.75 -3.33 -4.50
C LYS A 87 8.94 -3.79 -5.71
N ALA A 88 7.71 -4.28 -5.51
CA ALA A 88 6.80 -4.69 -6.58
C ALA A 88 5.99 -3.51 -7.15
N LEU A 89 6.17 -2.30 -6.59
CA LEU A 89 5.58 -1.08 -7.13
C LEU A 89 6.53 -0.45 -8.15
N PRO A 90 6.00 0.16 -9.22
CA PRO A 90 6.78 1.02 -10.08
C PRO A 90 7.25 2.26 -9.29
N ASP A 91 8.13 3.06 -9.91
CA ASP A 91 8.41 4.39 -9.37
C ASP A 91 7.12 5.22 -9.36
N LEU A 92 6.64 5.56 -8.16
CA LEU A 92 5.41 6.34 -7.96
C LEU A 92 5.63 7.83 -8.19
N ALA A 93 6.88 8.31 -8.13
CA ALA A 93 7.19 9.73 -8.26
C ALA A 93 6.80 10.28 -9.65
N LYS A 94 6.84 9.43 -10.68
CA LYS A 94 6.44 9.77 -12.05
C LYS A 94 4.96 10.16 -12.20
N PHE A 95 4.11 9.78 -11.23
CA PHE A 95 2.70 10.12 -11.26
C PHE A 95 2.38 11.51 -10.67
N GLY A 96 3.41 12.26 -10.25
CA GLY A 96 3.21 13.60 -9.69
C GLY A 96 2.51 13.61 -8.33
N VAL A 97 2.48 12.47 -7.63
CA VAL A 97 1.87 12.32 -6.30
C VAL A 97 2.94 12.31 -5.22
N LYS A 98 2.62 12.89 -4.05
CA LYS A 98 3.51 12.80 -2.89
C LYS A 98 3.47 11.37 -2.32
N VAL A 99 4.63 10.74 -2.18
CA VAL A 99 4.72 9.38 -1.62
C VAL A 99 5.13 9.44 -0.15
N VAL A 100 4.28 8.95 0.74
CA VAL A 100 4.59 8.78 2.17
C VAL A 100 4.91 7.32 2.44
N PHE A 101 6.19 7.05 2.63
CA PHE A 101 6.67 5.71 2.96
C PHE A 101 7.63 5.80 4.15
N PRO A 102 7.14 5.58 5.39
CA PRO A 102 8.00 5.53 6.56
C PRO A 102 8.93 4.32 6.43
N THR A 103 10.17 4.57 6.02
CA THR A 103 11.22 3.55 5.82
C THR A 103 12.13 3.39 7.03
N SER A 104 12.08 4.33 7.97
CA SER A 104 12.80 4.30 9.24
C SER A 104 11.94 3.71 10.35
N GLY A 105 12.56 2.92 11.23
CA GLY A 105 11.89 2.25 12.35
C GLY A 105 11.29 0.89 12.01
N GLY A 106 10.93 0.15 13.07
CA GLY A 106 10.26 -1.14 12.95
C GLY A 106 8.78 -1.04 12.56
N PRO A 107 8.06 -2.17 12.53
CA PRO A 107 6.65 -2.20 12.19
C PRO A 107 5.76 -1.27 13.05
N GLY A 108 6.09 -1.10 14.34
CA GLY A 108 5.32 -0.28 15.29
C GLY A 108 5.30 1.22 14.94
N PRO A 109 6.46 1.88 14.80
CA PRO A 109 6.55 3.27 14.33
C PRO A 109 5.78 3.52 13.03
N LYS A 110 5.87 2.61 12.06
CA LYS A 110 5.12 2.72 10.80
C LYS A 110 3.61 2.61 11.00
N ALA A 111 3.17 1.75 11.92
CA ALA A 111 1.75 1.62 12.26
C ALA A 111 1.22 2.89 12.94
N GLN A 112 2.03 3.55 13.75
CA GLN A 112 1.70 4.87 14.31
C GLN A 112 1.67 5.97 13.24
N ALA A 113 2.60 5.96 12.29
CA ALA A 113 2.58 6.88 11.16
C ALA A 113 1.29 6.73 10.33
N LEU A 114 0.88 5.49 10.04
CA LEU A 114 -0.40 5.22 9.36
C LEU A 114 -1.59 5.73 10.17
N LYS A 115 -1.62 5.48 11.48
CA LYS A 115 -2.68 6.00 12.35
C LYS A 115 -2.75 7.52 12.25
N ARG A 116 -1.62 8.22 12.43
CA ARG A 116 -1.55 9.69 12.38
C ARG A 116 -2.00 10.22 11.03
N TRP A 117 -1.58 9.58 9.95
CA TRP A 117 -1.98 9.93 8.60
C TRP A 117 -3.50 9.80 8.40
N LEU A 118 -4.08 8.66 8.77
CA LEU A 118 -5.53 8.42 8.66
C LEU A 118 -6.37 9.36 9.54
N THR A 119 -5.85 9.77 10.69
CA THR A 119 -6.56 10.69 11.60
C THR A 119 -6.20 12.17 11.37
N GLY A 120 -5.43 12.50 10.33
CA GLY A 120 -5.03 13.87 10.00
C GLY A 120 -4.22 14.57 11.11
N GLY A 121 -3.33 13.83 11.78
CA GLY A 121 -2.73 14.20 13.07
C GLY A 121 -2.32 15.68 13.22
N GLU A 122 -3.00 16.35 14.16
CA GLU A 122 -2.58 17.54 14.93
C GLU A 122 -1.89 18.69 14.17
N ASN A 123 -2.40 19.05 13.00
CA ASN A 123 -2.24 20.40 12.43
C ASN A 123 -3.47 20.73 11.58
N LYS A 124 -4.56 21.10 12.25
CA LYS A 124 -5.54 22.02 11.65
C LYS A 124 -5.04 23.43 11.98
N PRO A 125 -4.92 24.36 11.02
CA PRO A 125 -4.79 25.77 11.35
C PRO A 125 -5.99 26.25 12.18
#